data_AF-I8THS2-F1
#
_entry.id   AF-I8THS2-F1
#
_cell.length_a   1.000
_cell.length_b   1.000
_cell.length_c   1.000
_cell.angle_alpha   90.00
_cell.angle_beta   90.00
_cell.angle_gamma   90.00
#
_symmetry.space_group_name_H-M   'P 1'
#
loop_
_entity.id
_entity.type
_entity.pdbx_description
1 polymer ?
#
loop_
_entity_poly.entity_id
_entity_poly.type
_entity_poly.pdbx_seq_one_letter_code
_entity_poly.pdbx_strand_id
1 'polypeptide(L)'
;MRVIIRETALEASEYIADYIISRIKAFKPTEDQPFVLGLPTGSSPEVIYKTLVQRHRAGEISFRNVVTFNMDEYVGLPRDHPQSYHSFMYKHFFSHIDISPQNINILDGNASDLAAECASFEAKIARCGGIELFLGGVGPDGHIAFNEPGSSLSSRTRVKTLAYDTILANSRFFGGDVDKVPRMSLTVGIQTIMEAREVVIVATGAHKALAVEKGLEGGVNHMWTLSALQLHQHPLIVCDRDATLELKVKTVRYFEAIEQSGTDARTQGPPLVYRPRTYVPAPMGASKTNQQPTPASTPPRVPKDLRINTQLNQTLDDEELTPDSMSSRMVDSAISGLDSTLKGDLMFDRMGTRVISH
;
A
#
# COMPACT_ATOMS: atom_id res chain seq x y z
N MET A 1 -5.92 -13.68 10.82
CA MET A 1 -5.00 -13.37 9.70
C MET A 1 -4.47 -14.65 9.07
N ARG A 2 -4.01 -14.62 7.81
CA ARG A 2 -3.23 -15.69 7.16
C ARG A 2 -1.86 -15.12 6.79
N VAL A 3 -0.79 -15.88 7.00
CA VAL A 3 0.56 -15.55 6.52
C VAL A 3 1.07 -16.74 5.73
N ILE A 4 1.45 -16.51 4.48
CA ILE A 4 1.94 -17.53 3.57
C ILE A 4 3.40 -17.22 3.30
N ILE A 5 4.27 -18.17 3.62
CA ILE A 5 5.72 -18.03 3.49
C ILE A 5 6.15 -18.92 2.34
N ARG A 6 6.89 -18.34 1.40
CA ARG A 6 7.50 -19.06 0.27
C ARG A 6 9.02 -18.91 0.32
N GLU A 7 9.73 -19.80 -0.34
CA GLU A 7 11.19 -19.75 -0.31
C GLU A 7 11.70 -18.55 -1.09
N THR A 8 11.05 -18.21 -2.19
CA THR A 8 11.48 -17.12 -3.08
C THR A 8 10.40 -16.08 -3.33
N ALA A 9 10.83 -14.87 -3.71
CA ALA A 9 9.93 -13.80 -4.15
C ALA A 9 9.09 -14.19 -5.37
N LEU A 10 9.62 -15.06 -6.25
CA LEU A 10 8.89 -15.59 -7.40
C LEU A 10 7.73 -16.47 -6.96
N GLU A 11 7.98 -17.46 -6.10
CA GLU A 11 6.94 -18.35 -5.56
C GLU A 11 5.86 -17.57 -4.79
N ALA A 12 6.26 -16.57 -4.01
CA ALA A 12 5.32 -15.67 -3.32
C ALA A 12 4.42 -14.93 -4.33
N SER A 13 5.00 -14.44 -5.43
CA SER A 13 4.28 -13.73 -6.48
C SER A 13 3.34 -14.63 -7.27
N GLU A 14 3.79 -15.85 -7.61
CA GLU A 14 2.99 -16.87 -8.29
C GLU A 14 1.80 -17.30 -7.44
N TYR A 15 2.03 -17.51 -6.13
CA TYR A 15 0.95 -17.83 -5.19
C TYR A 15 -0.13 -16.74 -5.17
N ILE A 16 0.25 -15.46 -5.15
CA ILE A 16 -0.72 -14.36 -5.18
C ILE A 16 -1.47 -14.34 -6.51
N ALA A 17 -0.78 -14.52 -7.64
CA ALA A 17 -1.43 -14.55 -8.95
C ALA A 17 -2.47 -15.67 -9.03
N ASP A 18 -2.12 -16.88 -8.57
CA ASP A 18 -3.04 -18.01 -8.48
C ASP A 18 -4.20 -17.73 -7.51
N TYR A 19 -3.93 -17.08 -6.39
CA TYR A 19 -4.96 -16.66 -5.45
C TYR A 19 -5.96 -15.70 -6.12
N ILE A 20 -5.49 -14.65 -6.78
CA ILE A 20 -6.34 -13.68 -7.50
C ILE A 20 -7.18 -14.39 -8.57
N ILE A 21 -6.57 -15.25 -9.38
CA ILE A 21 -7.28 -16.04 -10.40
C ILE A 21 -8.37 -16.91 -9.76
N SER A 22 -8.05 -17.60 -8.66
CA SER A 22 -9.02 -18.43 -7.95
C SER A 22 -10.21 -17.61 -7.43
N ARG A 23 -9.97 -16.40 -6.92
CA ARG A 23 -11.00 -15.49 -6.41
C ARG A 23 -11.90 -14.98 -7.52
N ILE A 24 -11.33 -14.55 -8.64
CA ILE A 24 -12.11 -14.10 -9.80
C ILE A 24 -12.95 -15.27 -10.35
N LYS A 25 -12.37 -16.47 -10.49
CA LYS A 25 -13.10 -17.66 -10.96
C LYS A 25 -14.21 -18.10 -10.02
N ALA A 26 -13.98 -18.07 -8.71
CA ALA A 26 -14.97 -18.43 -7.72
C ALA A 26 -16.14 -17.43 -7.69
N PHE A 27 -15.84 -16.14 -7.89
CA PHE A 27 -16.85 -15.08 -7.94
C PHE A 27 -17.70 -15.12 -9.21
N LYS A 28 -17.14 -15.58 -10.34
CA LYS A 28 -17.82 -15.67 -11.66
C LYS A 28 -18.40 -14.32 -12.11
N PRO A 29 -17.55 -13.29 -12.33
CA PRO A 29 -18.04 -11.94 -12.60
C PRO A 29 -18.82 -11.84 -13.91
N THR A 30 -19.90 -11.08 -13.86
CA THR A 30 -20.73 -10.70 -15.01
C THR A 30 -20.65 -9.19 -15.23
N GLU A 31 -21.28 -8.69 -16.30
CA GLU A 31 -21.34 -7.26 -16.56
C GLU A 31 -22.11 -6.50 -15.45
N ASP A 32 -23.22 -7.08 -14.96
CA ASP A 32 -24.03 -6.51 -13.88
C ASP A 32 -23.39 -6.69 -12.49
N GLN A 33 -22.51 -7.68 -12.34
CA GLN A 33 -21.83 -7.99 -11.09
C GLN A 33 -20.33 -8.20 -11.35
N PRO A 34 -19.56 -7.11 -11.56
CA PRO A 34 -18.14 -7.21 -11.83
C PRO A 34 -17.34 -7.58 -10.58
N PHE A 35 -16.17 -8.17 -10.78
CA PHE A 35 -15.22 -8.38 -9.69
C PHE A 35 -14.39 -7.11 -9.49
N VAL A 36 -14.45 -6.51 -8.31
CA VAL A 36 -13.75 -5.26 -8.01
C VAL A 36 -12.39 -5.53 -7.36
N LEU A 37 -11.30 -5.14 -8.04
CA LEU A 37 -9.92 -5.45 -7.67
C LEU A 37 -9.12 -4.17 -7.36
N GLY A 38 -8.63 -4.05 -6.13
CA GLY A 38 -7.67 -3.02 -5.73
C GLY A 38 -6.25 -3.41 -6.13
N LEU A 39 -5.48 -2.49 -6.73
CA LEU A 39 -4.16 -2.77 -7.31
C LEU A 39 -3.07 -1.79 -6.82
N PRO A 40 -1.86 -2.29 -6.49
CA PRO A 40 -0.72 -1.44 -6.14
C PRO A 40 0.20 -1.20 -7.33
N THR A 41 1.14 -0.28 -7.16
CA THR A 41 2.29 -0.10 -8.07
C THR A 41 3.59 -0.50 -7.37
N GLY A 42 4.73 -0.15 -7.98
CA GLY A 42 6.06 -0.44 -7.45
C GLY A 42 6.60 -1.81 -7.87
N SER A 43 7.78 -2.16 -7.37
CA SER A 43 8.52 -3.34 -7.84
C SER A 43 7.93 -4.67 -7.38
N SER A 44 7.34 -4.71 -6.18
CA SER A 44 6.79 -5.95 -5.60
C SER A 44 5.69 -6.61 -6.46
N PRO A 45 4.70 -5.88 -7.01
CA PRO A 45 3.66 -6.48 -7.85
C PRO A 45 4.07 -6.77 -9.30
N GLU A 46 5.24 -6.36 -9.78
CA GLU A 46 5.62 -6.54 -11.21
C GLU A 46 5.60 -8.01 -11.64
N VAL A 47 6.14 -8.90 -10.80
CA VAL A 47 6.14 -10.34 -11.08
C VAL A 47 4.72 -10.90 -11.06
N ILE A 48 3.87 -10.44 -10.15
CA ILE A 48 2.45 -10.82 -10.07
C ILE A 48 1.73 -10.43 -11.37
N TYR A 49 1.92 -9.20 -11.85
CA TYR A 49 1.33 -8.75 -13.12
C TYR A 49 1.83 -9.56 -14.30
N LYS A 50 3.13 -9.85 -14.37
CA LYS A 50 3.70 -10.70 -15.42
C LYS A 50 3.05 -12.09 -15.43
N THR A 51 2.89 -12.71 -14.27
CA THR A 51 2.22 -14.01 -14.15
C THR A 51 0.75 -13.93 -14.55
N LEU A 52 -0.01 -12.93 -14.09
CA LEU A 52 -1.41 -12.74 -14.48
C LEU A 52 -1.56 -12.56 -16.00
N VAL A 53 -0.68 -11.80 -16.65
CA VAL A 53 -0.65 -11.63 -18.11
C VAL A 53 -0.37 -12.96 -18.81
N GLN A 54 0.57 -13.76 -18.32
CA GLN A 54 0.85 -15.07 -18.88
C GLN A 54 -0.36 -16.01 -18.77
N ARG A 55 -1.01 -16.07 -17.60
CA ARG A 55 -2.21 -16.90 -17.39
C ARG A 55 -3.39 -16.42 -18.24
N HIS A 56 -3.54 -15.10 -18.44
CA HIS A 56 -4.54 -14.56 -19.37
C HIS A 56 -4.28 -15.02 -20.81
N ARG A 57 -3.04 -14.90 -21.30
CA ARG A 57 -2.65 -15.35 -22.65
C ARG A 57 -2.82 -16.86 -22.85
N ALA A 58 -2.68 -17.63 -21.78
CA ALA A 58 -2.97 -19.07 -21.77
C ALA A 58 -4.48 -19.40 -21.76
N GLY A 59 -5.37 -18.41 -21.70
CA GLY A 59 -6.81 -18.59 -21.65
C GLY A 59 -7.34 -19.03 -20.28
N GLU A 60 -6.51 -18.96 -19.23
CA GLU A 60 -6.90 -19.41 -17.89
C GLU A 60 -7.78 -18.39 -17.15
N ILE A 61 -7.73 -17.11 -17.51
CA ILE A 61 -8.47 -16.04 -16.84
C ILE A 61 -8.84 -14.92 -17.82
N SER A 62 -9.98 -14.27 -17.59
CA SER A 62 -10.44 -13.07 -18.30
C SER A 62 -10.69 -11.94 -17.30
N PHE A 63 -10.35 -10.72 -17.72
CA PHE A 63 -10.51 -9.47 -16.99
C PHE A 63 -11.62 -8.59 -17.58
N ARG A 64 -12.40 -9.09 -18.56
CA ARG A 64 -13.49 -8.34 -19.20
C ARG A 64 -14.50 -7.77 -18.19
N ASN A 65 -14.87 -8.57 -17.19
CA ASN A 65 -15.83 -8.19 -16.14
C ASN A 65 -15.12 -7.87 -14.80
N VAL A 66 -13.87 -7.40 -14.86
CA VAL A 66 -13.12 -6.92 -13.69
C VAL A 66 -13.10 -5.40 -13.73
N VAL A 67 -13.34 -4.78 -12.57
CA VAL A 67 -13.20 -3.33 -12.34
C VAL A 67 -12.03 -3.11 -11.41
N THR A 68 -11.08 -2.24 -11.78
CA THR A 68 -9.85 -2.03 -11.01
C THR A 68 -9.82 -0.66 -10.35
N PHE A 69 -9.25 -0.58 -9.15
CA PHE A 69 -8.97 0.67 -8.45
C PHE A 69 -7.51 0.68 -7.99
N ASN A 70 -6.72 1.63 -8.49
CA ASN A 70 -5.34 1.81 -8.04
C ASN A 70 -5.25 2.57 -6.72
N MET A 71 -4.21 2.27 -5.95
CA MET A 71 -3.99 2.87 -4.63
C MET A 71 -3.71 4.38 -4.66
N ASP A 72 -2.98 4.85 -5.67
CA ASP A 72 -2.38 6.17 -5.65
C ASP A 72 -1.99 6.67 -7.04
N GLU A 73 -1.71 7.98 -7.13
CA GLU A 73 -1.07 8.65 -8.26
C GLU A 73 -0.33 9.90 -7.75
N TYR A 74 0.76 10.29 -8.42
CA TYR A 74 1.49 11.51 -8.10
C TYR A 74 0.71 12.77 -8.48
N VAL A 75 0.75 13.79 -7.63
CA VAL A 75 0.16 15.10 -7.94
C VAL A 75 1.10 15.91 -8.82
N GLY A 76 0.55 16.50 -9.89
CA GLY A 76 1.28 17.39 -10.79
C GLY A 76 2.25 16.70 -11.75
N LEU A 77 2.24 15.37 -11.82
CA LEU A 77 3.03 14.61 -12.77
C LEU A 77 2.18 14.33 -14.03
N PRO A 78 2.66 14.64 -15.26
CA PRO A 78 1.90 14.35 -16.47
C PRO A 78 1.48 12.89 -16.56
N ARG A 79 0.24 12.63 -16.99
CA ARG A 79 -0.33 11.28 -17.06
C ARG A 79 0.47 10.34 -17.95
N ASP A 80 1.04 10.86 -19.03
CA ASP A 80 1.90 10.16 -19.99
C ASP A 80 3.38 10.09 -19.57
N HIS A 81 3.75 10.71 -18.44
CA HIS A 81 5.11 10.61 -17.92
C HIS A 81 5.47 9.14 -17.66
N PRO A 82 6.68 8.66 -18.03
CA PRO A 82 7.05 7.25 -17.88
C PRO A 82 6.99 6.71 -16.44
N GLN A 83 7.11 7.61 -15.45
CA GLN A 83 7.04 7.29 -14.02
C GLN A 83 5.69 7.61 -13.37
N SER A 84 4.66 8.02 -14.14
CA SER A 84 3.31 8.10 -13.60
C SER A 84 2.81 6.68 -13.29
N TYR A 85 1.95 6.56 -12.29
CA TYR A 85 1.35 5.26 -11.96
C TYR A 85 0.35 4.83 -13.02
N HIS A 86 -0.24 5.78 -13.74
CA HIS A 86 -0.93 5.53 -14.99
C HIS A 86 -0.05 4.80 -16.02
N SER A 87 1.11 5.35 -16.37
CA SER A 87 2.04 4.72 -17.33
C SER A 87 2.55 3.37 -16.84
N PHE A 88 2.85 3.25 -15.54
CA PHE A 88 3.26 1.99 -14.91
C PHE A 88 2.21 0.90 -15.14
N MET A 89 0.94 1.17 -14.80
CA MET A 89 -0.11 0.17 -14.90
C MET A 89 -0.39 -0.25 -16.34
N TYR A 90 -0.38 0.68 -17.29
CA TYR A 90 -0.54 0.35 -18.71
C TYR A 90 0.64 -0.45 -19.26
N LYS A 91 1.88 -0.10 -18.87
CA LYS A 91 3.08 -0.81 -19.29
C LYS A 91 3.13 -2.24 -18.78
N HIS A 92 2.82 -2.45 -17.50
CA HIS A 92 3.03 -3.73 -16.83
C HIS A 92 1.79 -4.64 -16.86
N PHE A 93 0.58 -4.11 -17.01
CA PHE A 93 -0.63 -4.90 -16.86
C PHE A 93 -1.73 -4.60 -17.89
N PHE A 94 -2.32 -3.39 -17.89
CA PHE A 94 -3.57 -3.14 -18.60
C PHE A 94 -3.48 -3.28 -20.12
N SER A 95 -2.32 -3.03 -20.75
CA SER A 95 -2.16 -3.19 -22.20
C SER A 95 -2.04 -4.65 -22.66
N HIS A 96 -1.99 -5.60 -21.72
CA HIS A 96 -1.70 -7.02 -22.02
C HIS A 96 -2.85 -7.96 -21.67
N ILE A 97 -3.98 -7.43 -21.23
CA ILE A 97 -5.18 -8.18 -20.80
C ILE A 97 -6.44 -7.62 -21.45
N ASP A 98 -7.54 -8.37 -21.39
CA ASP A 98 -8.85 -8.02 -21.98
C ASP A 98 -9.74 -7.14 -21.08
N ILE A 99 -9.14 -6.29 -20.23
CA ILE A 99 -9.88 -5.35 -19.38
C ILE A 99 -10.43 -4.19 -20.22
N SER A 100 -11.68 -3.80 -19.96
CA SER A 100 -12.27 -2.62 -20.60
C SER A 100 -11.68 -1.33 -20.02
N PRO A 101 -11.26 -0.33 -20.83
CA PRO A 101 -10.73 0.94 -20.32
C PRO A 101 -11.67 1.67 -19.35
N GLN A 102 -12.98 1.54 -19.52
CA GLN A 102 -13.98 2.16 -18.63
C GLN A 102 -14.00 1.56 -17.21
N ASN A 103 -13.48 0.34 -17.07
CA ASN A 103 -13.38 -0.38 -15.81
C ASN A 103 -12.08 -0.08 -15.05
N ILE A 104 -11.18 0.72 -15.63
CA ILE A 104 -9.91 1.11 -15.00
C ILE A 104 -10.12 2.42 -14.23
N ASN A 105 -9.76 2.42 -12.94
CA ASN A 105 -9.86 3.58 -12.08
C ASN A 105 -8.52 3.88 -11.42
N ILE A 106 -7.92 5.00 -11.80
CA ILE A 106 -6.69 5.56 -11.22
C ILE A 106 -7.01 7.00 -10.83
N LEU A 107 -6.55 7.44 -9.66
CA LEU A 107 -6.72 8.81 -9.18
C LEU A 107 -6.12 9.81 -10.17
N ASP A 108 -6.83 10.90 -10.46
CA ASP A 108 -6.31 11.97 -11.30
C ASP A 108 -5.49 12.99 -10.48
N GLY A 109 -4.17 12.77 -10.43
CA GLY A 109 -3.22 13.67 -9.76
C GLY A 109 -3.09 15.07 -10.39
N ASN A 110 -3.72 15.32 -11.54
CA ASN A 110 -3.74 16.64 -12.20
C ASN A 110 -5.14 17.29 -12.21
N ALA A 111 -6.10 16.74 -11.44
CA ALA A 111 -7.41 17.33 -11.29
C ALA A 111 -7.33 18.76 -10.71
N SER A 112 -8.21 19.65 -11.17
CA SER A 112 -8.26 21.04 -10.69
C SER A 112 -8.67 21.14 -9.21
N ASP A 113 -9.49 20.21 -8.73
CA ASP A 113 -9.86 20.05 -7.33
C ASP A 113 -9.53 18.62 -6.87
N LEU A 114 -8.37 18.49 -6.22
CA LEU A 114 -7.86 17.22 -5.72
C LEU A 114 -8.75 16.61 -4.60
N ALA A 115 -9.43 17.46 -3.82
CA ALA A 115 -10.32 16.98 -2.76
C ALA A 115 -11.61 16.41 -3.35
N ALA A 116 -12.16 17.06 -4.36
CA ALA A 116 -13.30 16.55 -5.12
C ALA A 116 -12.97 15.24 -5.84
N GLU A 117 -11.76 15.12 -6.41
CA GLU A 117 -11.29 13.88 -7.03
C GLU A 117 -11.23 12.73 -6.01
N CYS A 118 -10.66 12.96 -4.83
CA CYS A 118 -10.62 11.97 -3.75
C CYS A 118 -12.02 11.51 -3.32
N ALA A 119 -12.96 12.45 -3.16
CA ALA A 119 -14.35 12.14 -2.79
C ALA A 119 -15.09 11.38 -3.91
N SER A 120 -14.85 11.74 -5.17
CA SER A 120 -15.40 11.06 -6.35
C SER A 120 -14.90 9.62 -6.44
N PHE A 121 -13.61 9.39 -6.18
CA PHE A 121 -12.99 8.07 -6.19
C PHE A 121 -13.63 7.13 -5.15
N GLU A 122 -13.81 7.61 -3.91
CA GLU A 122 -14.51 6.90 -2.84
C GLU A 122 -15.98 6.58 -3.22
N ALA A 123 -16.68 7.57 -3.78
CA ALA A 123 -18.06 7.37 -4.23
C ALA A 123 -18.15 6.38 -5.41
N LYS A 124 -17.11 6.24 -6.23
CA LYS A 124 -17.05 5.27 -7.32
C LYS A 124 -16.83 3.85 -6.80
N ILE A 125 -15.92 3.68 -5.83
CA ILE A 125 -15.74 2.40 -5.11
C ILE A 125 -17.08 1.95 -4.49
N ALA A 126 -17.77 2.85 -3.79
CA ALA A 126 -19.06 2.54 -3.18
C ALA A 126 -20.14 2.16 -4.20
N ARG A 127 -20.19 2.83 -5.36
CA ARG A 127 -21.12 2.52 -6.46
C ARG A 127 -20.88 1.13 -7.06
N CYS A 128 -19.64 0.66 -7.05
CA CYS A 128 -19.28 -0.71 -7.47
C CYS A 128 -19.56 -1.77 -6.39
N GLY A 129 -20.11 -1.40 -5.23
CA GLY A 129 -20.41 -2.33 -4.14
C GLY A 129 -19.23 -2.62 -3.20
N GLY A 130 -18.16 -1.83 -3.29
CA GLY A 130 -16.92 -2.04 -2.53
C GLY A 130 -15.89 -2.89 -3.28
N ILE A 131 -14.71 -3.05 -2.69
CA ILE A 131 -13.59 -3.81 -3.27
C ILE A 131 -13.68 -5.27 -2.81
N GLU A 132 -13.68 -6.23 -3.74
CA GLU A 132 -13.72 -7.66 -3.43
C GLU A 132 -12.36 -8.16 -2.92
N LEU A 133 -11.28 -7.74 -3.58
CA LEU A 133 -9.91 -8.06 -3.17
C LEU A 133 -9.04 -6.84 -3.39
N PHE A 134 -8.30 -6.43 -2.37
CA PHE A 134 -7.32 -5.36 -2.45
C PHE A 134 -5.91 -5.95 -2.36
N LEU A 135 -5.18 -5.95 -3.47
CA LEU A 135 -3.76 -6.27 -3.48
C LEU A 135 -2.95 -5.03 -3.10
N GLY A 136 -2.04 -5.17 -2.14
CA GLY A 136 -1.12 -4.12 -1.70
C GLY A 136 0.30 -4.61 -1.59
N GLY A 137 1.25 -3.68 -1.63
CA GLY A 137 2.61 -3.89 -1.14
C GLY A 137 2.78 -3.23 0.22
N VAL A 138 3.89 -3.54 0.89
CA VAL A 138 4.33 -2.83 2.09
C VAL A 138 5.67 -2.14 1.88
N GLY A 139 5.83 -0.91 2.35
CA GLY A 139 7.11 -0.19 2.43
C GLY A 139 8.04 -0.73 3.52
N PRO A 140 9.34 -0.39 3.52
CA PRO A 140 10.28 -0.78 4.58
C PRO A 140 9.94 -0.19 5.96
N ASP A 141 9.21 0.92 5.98
CA ASP A 141 8.64 1.62 7.16
C ASP A 141 7.22 1.12 7.52
N GLY A 142 6.71 0.08 6.84
CA GLY A 142 5.38 -0.47 7.07
C GLY A 142 4.23 0.29 6.42
N HIS A 143 4.48 1.26 5.53
CA HIS A 143 3.38 1.93 4.83
C HIS A 143 2.66 1.00 3.85
N ILE A 144 1.34 1.17 3.71
CA ILE A 144 0.54 0.60 2.60
C ILE A 144 0.04 1.78 1.76
N ALA A 145 0.23 1.72 0.43
CA ALA A 145 0.08 2.89 -0.46
C ALA A 145 0.96 4.06 0.06
N PHE A 146 0.56 5.31 -0.13
CA PHE A 146 1.23 6.45 0.54
C PHE A 146 0.70 6.73 1.96
N ASN A 147 0.18 5.73 2.67
CA ASN A 147 -0.17 5.89 4.10
C ASN A 147 1.07 5.74 4.97
N GLU A 148 1.92 6.75 4.91
CA GLU A 148 3.19 6.86 5.63
C GLU A 148 3.01 6.86 7.16
N PRO A 149 4.08 6.58 7.92
CA PRO A 149 4.07 6.63 9.38
C PRO A 149 3.42 7.91 9.93
N GLY A 150 2.51 7.73 10.90
CA GLY A 150 1.70 8.80 11.48
C GLY A 150 0.35 9.02 10.78
N SER A 151 0.09 8.35 9.65
CA SER A 151 -1.22 8.39 8.99
C SER A 151 -2.32 7.79 9.87
N SER A 152 -3.47 8.46 9.93
CA SER A 152 -4.62 7.93 10.68
C SER A 152 -5.02 6.53 10.17
N LEU A 153 -5.23 5.60 11.09
CA LEU A 153 -5.72 4.25 10.78
C LEU A 153 -7.17 4.27 10.28
N SER A 154 -7.91 5.36 10.49
CA SER A 154 -9.25 5.58 9.96
C SER A 154 -9.26 6.55 8.77
N SER A 155 -8.12 6.77 8.11
CA SER A 155 -8.00 7.70 6.99
C SER A 155 -8.77 7.24 5.75
N ARG A 156 -9.31 8.21 5.00
CA ARG A 156 -9.92 8.03 3.66
C ARG A 156 -8.96 8.48 2.55
N THR A 157 -9.39 8.30 1.31
CA THR A 157 -8.68 8.82 0.13
C THR A 157 -8.44 10.32 0.29
N ARG A 158 -7.18 10.74 0.13
CA ARG A 158 -6.76 12.12 0.39
C ARG A 158 -5.50 12.48 -0.36
N VAL A 159 -5.23 13.78 -0.40
CA VAL A 159 -3.92 14.33 -0.74
C VAL A 159 -2.94 14.05 0.40
N LYS A 160 -1.74 13.59 0.06
CA LYS A 160 -0.67 13.30 1.01
C LYS A 160 0.64 13.89 0.53
N THR A 161 1.33 14.60 1.42
CA THR A 161 2.72 15.01 1.22
C THR A 161 3.62 13.81 1.49
N LEU A 162 4.54 13.52 0.56
CA LEU A 162 5.50 12.43 0.70
C LEU A 162 6.58 12.79 1.73
N ALA A 163 6.92 11.82 2.57
CA ALA A 163 8.06 11.88 3.49
C ALA A 163 9.38 11.83 2.73
N TYR A 164 10.43 12.32 3.38
CA TYR A 164 11.77 12.38 2.81
C TYR A 164 12.29 10.99 2.40
N ASP A 165 12.06 9.96 3.21
CA ASP A 165 12.49 8.59 2.92
C ASP A 165 11.82 8.04 1.66
N THR A 166 10.53 8.35 1.45
CA THR A 166 9.79 8.00 0.24
C THR A 166 10.35 8.72 -0.99
N ILE A 167 10.67 10.01 -0.86
CA ILE A 167 11.31 10.79 -1.93
C ILE A 167 12.68 10.18 -2.28
N LEU A 168 13.48 9.86 -1.28
CA LEU A 168 14.80 9.26 -1.46
C LEU A 168 14.69 7.88 -2.14
N ALA A 169 13.79 7.02 -1.68
CA ALA A 169 13.58 5.70 -2.26
C ALA A 169 13.06 5.77 -3.70
N ASN A 170 12.22 6.76 -4.02
CA ASN A 170 11.65 6.93 -5.35
C ASN A 170 12.57 7.69 -6.31
N SER A 171 13.55 8.44 -5.82
CA SER A 171 14.54 9.16 -6.65
C SER A 171 15.23 8.26 -7.69
N ARG A 172 15.41 6.97 -7.39
CA ARG A 172 15.95 5.96 -8.32
C ARG A 172 15.17 5.87 -9.65
N PHE A 173 13.87 6.17 -9.61
CA PHE A 173 13.01 6.19 -10.80
C PHE A 173 13.07 7.52 -11.57
N PHE A 174 13.57 8.59 -10.93
CA PHE A 174 13.70 9.94 -11.48
C PHE A 174 15.17 10.30 -11.78
N GLY A 175 15.99 9.30 -12.09
CA GLY A 175 17.41 9.48 -12.44
C GLY A 175 18.33 9.77 -11.26
N GLY A 176 17.92 9.38 -10.04
CA GLY A 176 18.66 9.64 -8.80
C GLY A 176 18.51 11.06 -8.26
N ASP A 177 17.58 11.83 -8.83
CA ASP A 177 17.39 13.25 -8.54
C ASP A 177 16.15 13.46 -7.68
N VAL A 178 16.35 13.84 -6.42
CA VAL A 178 15.28 14.03 -5.43
C VAL A 178 14.36 15.21 -5.78
N ASP A 179 14.87 16.21 -6.50
CA ASP A 179 14.09 17.41 -6.85
C ASP A 179 13.08 17.15 -7.97
N LYS A 180 13.27 16.05 -8.72
CA LYS A 180 12.34 15.60 -9.76
C LYS A 180 11.20 14.73 -9.23
N VAL A 181 11.29 14.28 -7.98
CA VAL A 181 10.25 13.46 -7.37
C VAL A 181 9.08 14.37 -6.97
N PRO A 182 7.84 14.06 -7.39
CA PRO A 182 6.67 14.81 -6.94
C PRO A 182 6.57 14.81 -5.41
N ARG A 183 6.26 15.97 -4.82
CA ARG A 183 6.20 16.12 -3.36
C ARG A 183 4.88 15.67 -2.74
N MET A 184 3.87 15.46 -3.57
CA MET A 184 2.52 15.14 -3.15
C MET A 184 1.96 14.00 -4.00
N SER A 185 1.06 13.23 -3.41
CA SER A 185 0.30 12.17 -4.08
C SER A 185 -1.17 12.22 -3.66
N LEU A 186 -2.02 11.67 -4.51
CA LEU A 186 -3.34 11.20 -4.09
C LEU A 186 -3.19 9.75 -3.69
N THR A 187 -3.80 9.36 -2.57
CA THR A 187 -3.72 7.98 -2.09
C THR A 187 -4.99 7.57 -1.38
N VAL A 188 -5.41 6.32 -1.56
CA VAL A 188 -6.46 5.69 -0.76
C VAL A 188 -6.05 5.65 0.71
N GLY A 189 -7.01 5.79 1.60
CA GLY A 189 -6.74 5.74 3.04
C GLY A 189 -6.67 4.31 3.58
N ILE A 190 -6.18 4.17 4.82
CA ILE A 190 -6.17 2.87 5.50
C ILE A 190 -7.59 2.33 5.66
N GLN A 191 -8.57 3.18 6.01
CA GLN A 191 -9.96 2.74 6.12
C GLN A 191 -10.53 2.30 4.76
N THR A 192 -10.14 2.96 3.66
CA THR A 192 -10.54 2.59 2.31
C THR A 192 -10.05 1.19 1.94
N ILE A 193 -8.80 0.85 2.31
CA ILE A 193 -8.23 -0.49 2.12
C ILE A 193 -8.93 -1.52 3.02
N MET A 194 -9.15 -1.17 4.30
CA MET A 194 -9.78 -2.02 5.31
C MET A 194 -11.27 -2.29 5.07
N GLU A 195 -11.90 -1.57 4.14
CA GLU A 195 -13.27 -1.81 3.69
C GLU A 195 -13.37 -2.81 2.53
N ALA A 196 -12.24 -3.24 1.97
CA ALA A 196 -12.22 -4.35 1.03
C ALA A 196 -12.66 -5.65 1.73
N ARG A 197 -13.23 -6.60 0.98
CA ARG A 197 -13.64 -7.88 1.56
C ARG A 197 -12.44 -8.74 1.91
N GLU A 198 -11.40 -8.67 1.10
CA GLU A 198 -10.12 -9.32 1.33
C GLU A 198 -8.98 -8.33 1.06
N VAL A 199 -7.95 -8.38 1.90
CA VAL A 199 -6.73 -7.59 1.70
C VAL A 199 -5.56 -8.55 1.62
N VAL A 200 -4.81 -8.47 0.52
CA VAL A 200 -3.64 -9.29 0.24
C VAL A 200 -2.42 -8.38 0.20
N ILE A 201 -1.44 -8.59 1.07
CA ILE A 201 -0.17 -7.85 1.04
C ILE A 201 0.96 -8.75 0.56
N VAL A 202 1.74 -8.25 -0.40
CA VAL A 202 3.03 -8.83 -0.78
C VAL A 202 4.18 -8.15 -0.05
N ALA A 203 5.06 -8.93 0.55
CA ALA A 203 6.28 -8.46 1.19
C ALA A 203 7.46 -9.37 0.84
N THR A 204 8.39 -8.90 0.00
CA THR A 204 9.52 -9.69 -0.47
C THR A 204 10.85 -8.98 -0.22
N GLY A 205 11.86 -9.73 0.22
CA GLY A 205 13.23 -9.30 0.47
C GLY A 205 13.49 -8.83 1.90
N ALA A 206 14.74 -8.96 2.33
CA ALA A 206 15.20 -8.67 3.69
C ALA A 206 14.89 -7.23 4.16
N HIS A 207 14.92 -6.27 3.24
CA HIS A 207 14.60 -4.86 3.51
C HIS A 207 13.14 -4.63 3.95
N LYS A 208 12.26 -5.65 3.88
CA LYS A 208 10.88 -5.61 4.40
C LYS A 208 10.69 -6.36 5.71
N ALA A 209 11.71 -7.04 6.22
CA ALA A 209 11.59 -7.91 7.39
C ALA A 209 11.11 -7.17 8.64
N LEU A 210 11.65 -5.98 8.89
CA LEU A 210 11.21 -5.14 10.03
C LEU A 210 9.74 -4.72 9.91
N ALA A 211 9.30 -4.33 8.71
CA ALA A 211 7.90 -3.97 8.47
C ALA A 211 6.96 -5.15 8.73
N VAL A 212 7.34 -6.35 8.27
CA VAL A 212 6.58 -7.58 8.50
C VAL A 212 6.52 -7.94 9.98
N GLU A 213 7.63 -7.84 10.72
CA GLU A 213 7.64 -8.05 12.19
C GLU A 213 6.73 -7.06 12.90
N LYS A 214 6.86 -5.76 12.60
CA LYS A 214 6.03 -4.73 13.23
C LYS A 214 4.54 -4.88 12.88
N GLY A 215 4.23 -5.33 11.67
CA GLY A 215 2.86 -5.58 11.22
C GLY A 215 2.22 -6.84 11.82
N LEU A 216 3.02 -7.88 12.11
CA LEU A 216 2.53 -9.18 12.59
C LEU A 216 2.64 -9.37 14.10
N GLU A 217 3.78 -9.06 14.69
CA GLU A 217 4.08 -9.30 16.11
C GLU A 217 3.93 -8.03 16.97
N GLY A 218 4.04 -6.85 16.33
CA GLY A 218 3.78 -5.57 16.98
C GLY A 218 2.30 -5.35 17.29
N GLY A 219 2.01 -4.41 18.20
CA GLY A 219 0.64 -3.94 18.41
C GLY A 219 0.19 -2.98 17.30
N VAL A 220 -1.13 -2.84 17.14
CA VAL A 220 -1.73 -1.88 16.19
C VAL A 220 -1.22 -0.47 16.47
N ASN A 221 -0.56 0.14 15.48
CA ASN A 221 0.13 1.42 15.62
C ASN A 221 0.16 2.18 14.29
N HIS A 222 -0.18 3.48 14.33
CA HIS A 222 -0.15 4.36 13.15
C HIS A 222 1.25 4.65 12.58
N MET A 223 2.32 4.32 13.31
CA MET A 223 3.69 4.38 12.80
C MET A 223 4.03 3.22 11.86
N TRP A 224 3.28 2.12 11.94
CA TRP A 224 3.42 0.94 11.09
C TRP A 224 2.05 0.60 10.53
N THR A 225 1.60 1.32 9.51
CA THR A 225 0.19 1.25 9.06
C THR A 225 -0.21 -0.15 8.57
N LEU A 226 0.74 -1.01 8.18
CA LEU A 226 0.55 -2.45 7.98
C LEU A 226 -0.15 -3.14 9.17
N SER A 227 0.15 -2.73 10.41
CA SER A 227 -0.45 -3.30 11.62
C SER A 227 -1.97 -3.12 11.69
N ALA A 228 -2.56 -2.20 10.92
CA ALA A 228 -4.00 -2.04 10.80
C ALA A 228 -4.69 -3.34 10.33
N LEU A 229 -4.00 -4.16 9.52
CA LEU A 229 -4.54 -5.42 9.02
C LEU A 229 -4.87 -6.42 10.13
N GLN A 230 -4.31 -6.28 11.32
CA GLN A 230 -4.70 -7.10 12.48
C GLN A 230 -6.19 -6.94 12.82
N LEU A 231 -6.80 -5.81 12.45
CA LEU A 231 -8.22 -5.53 12.67
C LEU A 231 -9.11 -5.99 11.49
N HIS A 232 -8.51 -6.43 10.39
CA HIS A 232 -9.26 -6.82 9.19
C HIS A 232 -9.85 -8.24 9.36
N GLN A 233 -11.01 -8.50 8.77
CA GLN A 233 -11.66 -9.82 8.87
C GLN A 233 -10.93 -10.88 8.03
N HIS A 234 -10.47 -10.50 6.83
CA HIS A 234 -9.80 -11.40 5.88
C HIS A 234 -8.45 -10.87 5.36
N PRO A 235 -7.45 -10.64 6.24
CA PRO A 235 -6.11 -10.24 5.82
C PRO A 235 -5.27 -11.48 5.47
N LEU A 236 -4.57 -11.38 4.34
CA LEU A 236 -3.58 -12.33 3.85
C LEU A 236 -2.27 -11.59 3.62
N ILE A 237 -1.20 -12.04 4.25
CA ILE A 237 0.17 -11.56 3.97
C ILE A 237 0.90 -12.71 3.29
N VAL A 238 1.53 -12.43 2.15
CA VAL A 238 2.36 -13.39 1.43
C VAL A 238 3.77 -12.82 1.35
N CYS A 239 4.73 -13.58 1.83
CA CYS A 239 6.11 -13.15 1.92
C CYS A 239 7.09 -14.23 1.48
N ASP A 240 8.29 -13.81 1.07
CA ASP A 240 9.41 -14.71 0.88
C ASP A 240 10.15 -14.96 2.21
N ARG A 241 11.10 -15.89 2.20
CA ARG A 241 11.87 -16.25 3.40
C ARG A 241 12.63 -15.05 3.96
N ASP A 242 13.22 -14.23 3.10
CA ASP A 242 14.02 -13.07 3.50
C ASP A 242 13.19 -12.00 4.23
N ALA A 243 11.92 -11.81 3.86
CA ALA A 243 11.03 -10.90 4.57
C ALA A 243 10.60 -11.42 5.97
N THR A 244 11.05 -12.60 6.40
CA THR A 244 10.76 -13.17 7.73
C THR A 244 11.93 -13.11 8.70
N LEU A 245 13.07 -12.52 8.31
CA LEU A 245 14.31 -12.53 9.10
C LEU A 245 14.18 -11.94 10.51
N GLU A 246 13.30 -10.95 10.70
CA GLU A 246 13.05 -10.30 11.99
C GLU A 246 11.92 -10.98 12.80
N LEU A 247 11.20 -11.97 12.21
CA LEU A 247 10.15 -12.69 12.91
C LEU A 247 10.73 -13.69 13.91
N LYS A 248 10.00 -13.94 15.01
CA LYS A 248 10.35 -15.04 15.90
C LYS A 248 10.19 -16.37 15.15
N VAL A 249 11.13 -17.29 15.36
CA VAL A 249 11.08 -18.66 14.81
C VAL A 249 9.75 -19.35 15.13
N LYS A 250 9.19 -19.11 16.31
CA LYS A 250 7.89 -19.68 16.72
C LYS A 250 6.74 -19.15 15.87
N THR A 251 6.78 -17.88 15.46
CA THR A 251 5.76 -17.24 14.60
C THR A 251 5.78 -17.84 13.21
N VAL A 252 6.97 -17.99 12.62
CA VAL A 252 7.15 -18.64 11.30
C VAL A 252 6.59 -20.06 11.33
N ARG A 253 7.03 -20.89 12.29
CA ARG A 253 6.56 -22.27 12.43
C ARG A 253 5.05 -22.38 12.66
N TYR A 254 4.46 -21.41 13.38
CA TYR A 254 3.03 -21.38 13.62
C TYR A 254 2.23 -21.21 12.31
N PHE A 255 2.62 -20.26 11.46
CA PHE A 255 1.92 -20.03 10.20
C PHE A 255 2.17 -21.13 9.16
N GLU A 256 3.40 -21.68 9.08
CA GLU A 256 3.69 -22.85 8.25
C GLU A 256 2.83 -24.06 8.64
N ALA A 257 2.65 -24.32 9.94
CA ALA A 257 1.82 -25.43 10.42
C ALA A 257 0.33 -25.23 10.11
N ILE A 258 -0.18 -23.99 10.20
CA ILE A 258 -1.56 -23.66 9.79
C ILE A 258 -1.77 -23.96 8.30
N GLU A 259 -0.82 -23.56 7.46
CA GLU A 259 -0.90 -23.81 6.02
C GLU A 259 -0.88 -25.31 5.71
N GLN A 260 0.07 -26.07 6.28
CA GLN A 260 0.22 -27.51 6.03
C GLN A 260 -0.98 -28.33 6.48
N SER A 261 -1.59 -27.95 7.60
CA SER A 261 -2.76 -28.66 8.13
C SER A 261 -4.03 -28.42 7.30
N GLY A 262 -4.04 -27.40 6.42
CA GLY A 262 -5.24 -26.99 5.69
C GLY A 262 -6.39 -26.55 6.61
N THR A 263 -6.14 -26.39 7.92
CA THR A 263 -7.15 -26.14 8.96
C THR A 263 -7.56 -24.67 9.06
N ASP A 264 -7.38 -23.88 8.00
CA ASP A 264 -7.90 -22.53 8.02
C ASP A 264 -9.43 -22.61 8.08
N ALA A 265 -10.00 -22.27 9.23
CA ALA A 265 -11.43 -22.24 9.52
C ALA A 265 -12.25 -21.30 8.59
N ARG A 266 -11.63 -20.79 7.53
CA ARG A 266 -12.13 -19.78 6.60
C ARG A 266 -12.05 -20.20 5.14
N THR A 267 -11.33 -21.27 4.78
CA THR A 267 -11.31 -21.86 3.42
C THR A 267 -12.36 -22.95 3.22
N GLN A 268 -13.09 -23.34 4.27
CA GLN A 268 -14.26 -24.24 4.18
C GLN A 268 -15.61 -23.52 4.28
N GLY A 269 -15.63 -22.19 4.29
CA GLY A 269 -16.87 -21.41 4.34
C GLY A 269 -17.47 -21.15 2.95
N PRO A 270 -18.81 -21.08 2.81
CA PRO A 270 -19.44 -20.60 1.59
C PRO A 270 -18.97 -19.17 1.25
N PRO A 271 -19.11 -18.73 -0.02
CA PRO A 271 -18.74 -17.38 -0.45
C PRO A 271 -19.32 -16.33 0.51
N LEU A 272 -18.49 -15.35 0.88
CA LEU A 272 -18.87 -14.30 1.83
C LEU A 272 -20.04 -13.47 1.26
N VAL A 273 -21.25 -13.74 1.73
CA VAL A 273 -22.45 -12.98 1.38
C VAL A 273 -22.48 -11.70 2.22
N TYR A 274 -22.31 -10.54 1.58
CA TYR A 274 -22.43 -9.23 2.22
C TYR A 274 -23.75 -8.54 1.88
N ARG A 275 -24.29 -7.79 2.87
CA ARG A 275 -25.42 -6.86 2.69
C ARG A 275 -24.84 -5.44 2.49
N PRO A 276 -25.06 -4.77 1.35
CA PRO A 276 -24.46 -3.47 1.07
C PRO A 276 -24.79 -2.46 2.20
N ARG A 277 -23.76 -1.82 2.77
CA ARG A 277 -23.94 -0.59 3.56
C ARG A 277 -24.07 0.58 2.60
N THR A 278 -25.11 1.38 2.79
CA THR A 278 -25.30 2.64 2.09
C THR A 278 -24.15 3.57 2.46
N TYR A 279 -23.38 4.00 1.47
CA TYR A 279 -22.40 5.07 1.65
C TYR A 279 -23.12 6.33 2.11
N VAL A 280 -22.76 6.83 3.29
CA VAL A 280 -23.17 8.15 3.77
C VAL A 280 -21.94 9.06 3.63
N PRO A 281 -21.95 10.04 2.70
CA PRO A 281 -20.87 10.99 2.60
C PRO A 281 -20.66 11.67 3.96
N ALA A 282 -19.39 11.86 4.36
CA ALA A 282 -19.12 12.78 5.47
C ALA A 282 -19.69 14.15 5.08
N PRO A 283 -20.47 14.82 5.96
CA PRO A 283 -21.03 16.11 5.62
C PRO A 283 -19.87 17.08 5.33
N MET A 284 -19.73 17.44 4.05
CA MET A 284 -18.97 18.60 3.62
C MET A 284 -19.56 19.77 4.39
N GLY A 285 -18.75 20.41 5.24
CA GLY A 285 -19.20 21.51 6.07
C GLY A 285 -19.89 22.55 5.21
N ALA A 286 -21.22 22.57 5.25
CA ALA A 286 -22.00 23.61 4.61
C ALA A 286 -21.54 24.93 5.24
N SER A 287 -21.17 25.88 4.38
CA SER A 287 -20.98 27.28 4.76
C SER A 287 -22.14 27.68 5.67
N LYS A 288 -21.85 27.86 6.95
CA LYS A 288 -22.85 28.28 7.94
C LYS A 288 -23.22 29.72 7.61
N THR A 289 -24.27 29.88 6.82
CA THR A 289 -25.00 31.13 6.70
C THR A 289 -25.78 31.35 8.00
N ASN A 290 -25.50 32.49 8.63
CA ASN A 290 -26.25 33.16 9.70
C ASN A 290 -27.06 32.28 10.67
N GLN A 291 -26.41 31.84 11.74
CA GLN A 291 -27.08 31.66 13.03
C GLN A 291 -26.35 32.48 14.09
N GLN A 292 -27.10 33.41 14.68
CA GLN A 292 -26.72 34.28 15.78
C GLN A 292 -26.23 33.43 16.97
N PRO A 293 -25.10 33.75 17.61
CA PRO A 293 -24.60 32.93 18.72
C PRO A 293 -25.47 33.13 19.96
N THR A 294 -26.08 32.04 20.42
CA THR A 294 -26.67 31.92 21.76
C THR A 294 -25.56 32.06 22.81
N PRO A 295 -25.75 32.83 23.90
CA PRO A 295 -24.71 33.02 24.90
C PRO A 295 -24.50 31.74 25.70
N ALA A 296 -23.28 31.17 25.62
CA ALA A 296 -22.87 30.04 26.44
C ALA A 296 -22.72 30.49 27.90
N SER A 297 -23.33 29.75 28.83
CA SER A 297 -23.14 29.93 30.26
C SER A 297 -21.70 29.61 30.66
N THR A 298 -21.04 30.56 31.32
CA THR A 298 -19.69 30.43 31.88
C THR A 298 -19.63 29.26 32.89
N PRO A 299 -18.65 28.35 32.82
CA PRO A 299 -18.46 27.34 33.86
C PRO A 299 -17.98 27.99 35.18
N PRO A 300 -18.37 27.45 36.35
CA PRO A 300 -18.04 28.04 37.64
C PRO A 300 -16.53 27.98 37.91
N ARG A 301 -16.01 29.05 38.52
CA ARG A 301 -14.60 29.19 38.93
C ARG A 301 -14.22 28.09 39.93
N VAL A 302 -13.09 27.43 39.67
CA VAL A 302 -12.40 26.52 40.60
C VAL A 302 -11.96 27.31 41.84
N PRO A 303 -12.03 26.75 43.07
CA PRO A 303 -11.56 27.43 44.28
C PRO A 303 -10.05 27.72 44.20
N LYS A 304 -9.67 28.96 44.53
CA LYS A 304 -8.27 29.37 44.73
C LYS A 304 -7.79 28.80 46.06
N ASP A 305 -7.10 27.66 46.05
CA ASP A 305 -6.15 27.25 47.11
C ASP A 305 -5.33 26.01 46.70
N LEU A 306 -4.57 26.13 45.61
CA LEU A 306 -3.46 25.20 45.32
C LEU A 306 -2.15 25.92 45.63
N ARG A 307 -1.63 25.70 46.84
CA ARG A 307 -0.26 26.13 47.22
C ARG A 307 0.74 25.15 46.61
N ILE A 308 1.64 25.68 45.78
CA ILE A 308 2.78 24.95 45.21
C ILE A 308 3.82 24.79 46.33
N ASN A 309 4.20 23.55 46.65
CA ASN A 309 5.20 23.25 47.66
C ASN A 309 6.60 23.24 47.03
N THR A 310 7.33 24.35 47.12
CA THR A 310 8.67 24.53 46.51
C THR A 310 9.80 24.20 47.48
N GLN A 311 9.84 22.98 48.02
CA GLN A 311 11.00 22.49 48.76
C GLN A 311 11.31 21.04 48.36
N LEU A 312 12.08 20.90 47.29
CA LEU A 312 12.91 19.72 47.05
C LEU A 312 14.35 20.24 46.98
N ASN A 313 15.09 20.07 48.07
CA ASN A 313 16.52 20.34 48.11
C ASN A 313 17.23 19.29 47.27
N GLN A 314 18.02 19.77 46.31
CA GLN A 314 18.98 19.01 45.51
C GLN A 314 20.16 18.56 46.37
N THR A 315 20.64 17.34 46.11
CA THR A 315 22.07 17.03 46.04
C THR A 315 22.24 16.00 44.93
N LEU A 316 22.71 16.43 43.76
CA LEU A 316 23.25 15.55 42.74
C LEU A 316 24.57 16.15 42.30
N ASP A 317 25.62 15.37 42.51
CA ASP A 317 27.01 15.67 42.21
C ASP A 317 27.21 15.95 40.72
N ASP A 318 28.16 16.85 40.46
CA ASP A 318 28.66 17.24 39.14
C ASP A 318 29.35 16.06 38.45
N GLU A 319 28.78 15.55 37.36
CA GLU A 319 29.57 14.95 36.27
C GLU A 319 29.05 15.42 34.90
N GLU A 320 29.93 16.12 34.21
CA GLU A 320 29.81 16.78 32.93
C GLU A 320 29.77 15.74 31.79
N LEU A 321 28.63 15.61 31.09
CA LEU A 321 28.49 14.71 29.94
C LEU A 321 28.64 15.49 28.62
N THR A 322 29.85 15.46 28.06
CA THR A 322 30.14 15.90 26.69
C THR A 322 29.59 14.90 25.66
N PRO A 323 28.97 15.34 24.56
CA PRO A 323 28.45 14.43 23.53
C PRO A 323 29.57 13.86 22.65
N ASP A 324 29.65 12.54 22.59
CA ASP A 324 30.63 11.79 21.79
C ASP A 324 30.26 11.83 20.29
N SER A 325 31.24 12.17 19.45
CA SER A 325 31.08 12.33 18.00
C SER A 325 30.95 10.97 17.29
N MET A 326 29.83 10.77 16.59
CA MET A 326 29.51 9.61 15.72
C MET A 326 30.35 9.57 14.41
N SER A 327 31.65 9.83 14.50
CA SER A 327 32.59 9.78 13.36
C SER A 327 33.65 8.67 13.49
N SER A 328 33.52 7.78 14.48
CA SER A 328 34.55 6.76 14.79
C SER A 328 34.08 5.30 14.65
N ARG A 329 32.94 5.02 13.99
CA ARG A 329 32.40 3.64 13.89
C ARG A 329 32.14 3.09 12.48
N MET A 330 32.73 3.66 11.42
CA MET A 330 32.67 3.04 10.10
C MET A 330 33.99 3.16 9.35
N VAL A 331 34.87 2.18 9.53
CA VAL A 331 35.88 1.78 8.52
C VAL A 331 36.07 0.27 8.61
N ASP A 332 36.09 -0.36 7.44
CA ASP A 332 36.45 -1.76 7.12
C ASP A 332 35.50 -2.91 7.52
N SER A 333 34.68 -3.33 6.55
CA SER A 333 34.98 -4.56 5.76
C SER A 333 33.84 -4.91 4.79
N ALA A 334 34.22 -5.35 3.59
CA ALA A 334 33.41 -5.99 2.54
C ALA A 334 32.77 -5.09 1.45
N ILE A 335 33.60 -4.31 0.76
CA ILE A 335 33.48 -4.18 -0.70
C ILE A 335 34.63 -4.99 -1.32
N SER A 336 34.37 -6.25 -1.66
CA SER A 336 35.09 -6.93 -2.75
C SER A 336 34.31 -8.17 -3.15
N GLY A 337 33.80 -8.16 -4.37
CA GLY A 337 33.32 -9.37 -5.04
C GLY A 337 31.82 -9.40 -5.26
N LEU A 338 31.36 -8.74 -6.33
CA LEU A 338 30.31 -9.21 -7.25
C LEU A 338 30.10 -8.16 -8.35
N ASP A 339 31.19 -7.81 -9.04
CA ASP A 339 31.14 -6.98 -10.25
C ASP A 339 31.94 -7.67 -11.35
N SER A 340 31.53 -8.89 -11.72
CA SER A 340 32.10 -9.62 -12.86
C SER A 340 31.29 -10.85 -13.29
N THR A 341 29.97 -10.78 -13.41
CA THR A 341 29.19 -11.76 -14.19
C THR A 341 27.83 -11.16 -14.55
N LEU A 342 27.47 -11.19 -15.84
CA LEU A 342 26.26 -10.63 -16.48
C LEU A 342 26.45 -9.30 -17.23
N LYS A 343 27.53 -9.21 -18.02
CA LYS A 343 27.47 -8.55 -19.33
C LYS A 343 27.41 -9.64 -20.40
N GLY A 344 26.26 -9.81 -21.03
CA GLY A 344 26.08 -10.72 -22.14
C GLY A 344 24.62 -10.74 -22.59
N ASP A 345 24.39 -10.18 -23.78
CA ASP A 345 23.27 -10.44 -24.69
C ASP A 345 21.87 -9.95 -24.35
N LEU A 346 21.60 -8.67 -24.66
CA LEU A 346 20.36 -8.26 -25.33
C LEU A 346 20.67 -7.09 -26.28
N MET A 347 20.85 -7.41 -27.56
CA MET A 347 20.89 -6.43 -28.65
C MET A 347 19.49 -5.79 -28.80
N PHE A 348 19.40 -4.48 -28.59
CA PHE A 348 18.21 -3.69 -28.91
C PHE A 348 18.31 -3.16 -30.34
N ASP A 349 17.44 -3.65 -31.21
CA ASP A 349 17.25 -3.10 -32.55
C ASP A 349 16.41 -1.81 -32.46
N ARG A 350 16.95 -0.71 -32.97
CA ARG A 350 16.29 0.61 -32.94
C ARG A 350 15.26 0.69 -34.06
N MET A 351 13.98 0.66 -33.74
CA MET A 351 12.93 1.06 -34.70
C MET A 351 12.93 2.58 -34.86
N GLY A 352 13.59 3.04 -35.92
CA GLY A 352 13.44 4.36 -36.50
C GLY A 352 13.69 4.27 -38.00
N THR A 353 12.83 4.90 -38.80
CA THR A 353 12.90 5.09 -40.27
C THR A 353 12.55 3.92 -41.19
N ARG A 354 11.26 3.83 -41.61
CA ARG A 354 10.84 3.58 -43.01
C ARG A 354 9.47 4.21 -43.31
N VAL A 355 9.52 5.33 -44.04
CA VAL A 355 8.48 6.09 -44.76
C VAL A 355 9.31 6.71 -45.91
N ILE A 356 9.12 6.57 -47.23
CA ILE A 356 8.10 6.12 -48.16
C ILE A 356 8.82 5.75 -49.47
N SER A 357 8.26 4.85 -50.28
CA SER A 357 8.40 4.90 -51.74
C SER A 357 7.10 4.39 -52.39
N HIS A 358 6.20 5.34 -52.71
CA HIS A 358 5.54 5.50 -54.01
C HIS A 358 4.75 6.80 -54.03
#